data_AF-A0A2I4AKQ7-F1
#
_entry.id   AF-A0A2I4AKQ7-F1
#
_cell.length_a   1.000
_cell.length_b   1.000
_cell.length_c   1.000
_cell.angle_alpha   90.00
_cell.angle_beta   90.00
_cell.angle_gamma   90.00
#
_symmetry.space_group_name_H-M   'P 1'
#
loop_
_entity.id
_entity.type
_entity.pdbx_description
1 polymer ?
#
loop_
_entity_poly.entity_id
_entity_poly.type
_entity_poly.pdbx_seq_one_letter_code
_entity_poly.pdbx_strand_id
1 'polypeptide(L)'
;MISRPAENQDTEAIKDKLRPVMELLNEPEAASMTLQQILSRCNLTMEEYEQCLQCMNKKTAIIMKRDPQSCLINNYNPVLLESWNSNLDVSFVLNSYSCIEYLRKYITKQESGLSEYLKTVMDNANVDQVNECDEMKAVMQAYSKKREVSAQECVTRSCGLKMKNSSRSVIFVPTDDNPLKMSRPMSFLESTTPDSENIWMTSLNDKYKSRPETPEYEEMCLADFASTCRFVSSQEAKRKGVHPLLNQLGYVQRRKKPLVIRYYHCSEEKDPEQFCGRNLRLYLPHRSELELKRPNYPTYQSFYNHG
;
A
#
# COMPACT_ATOMS: atom_id res chain seq x y z
N MET A 1 8.20 -23.57 18.61
CA MET A 1 7.07 -24.29 18.00
C MET A 1 6.25 -23.32 17.16
N ILE A 2 5.71 -23.74 16.01
CA ILE A 2 4.70 -22.94 15.28
C ILE A 2 3.34 -23.46 15.70
N SER A 3 2.55 -22.61 16.36
CA SER A 3 1.14 -22.88 16.67
C SER A 3 0.30 -22.41 15.48
N ARG A 4 -0.64 -23.26 15.06
CA ARG A 4 -1.66 -22.95 14.05
C ARG A 4 -3.02 -23.04 14.75
N PRO A 5 -3.96 -22.12 14.48
CA PRO A 5 -5.28 -22.19 15.08
C PRO A 5 -5.95 -23.51 14.69
N ALA A 6 -6.42 -24.25 15.70
CA ALA A 6 -7.32 -25.37 15.51
C ALA A 6 -8.76 -24.86 15.48
N GLU A 7 -9.60 -25.42 14.61
CA GLU A 7 -11.03 -25.08 14.55
C GLU A 7 -11.75 -25.63 15.79
N ASN A 8 -12.60 -24.80 16.42
CA ASN A 8 -13.54 -25.17 17.48
C ASN A 8 -12.95 -25.82 18.75
N GLN A 9 -12.17 -25.07 19.53
CA GLN A 9 -11.76 -25.50 20.88
C GLN A 9 -12.15 -24.50 21.96
N ASP A 10 -12.48 -25.03 23.13
CA ASP A 10 -12.81 -24.25 24.33
C ASP A 10 -11.54 -23.62 24.91
N THR A 11 -11.28 -22.37 24.50
CA THR A 11 -10.11 -21.60 24.94
C THR A 11 -10.13 -21.31 26.45
N GLU A 12 -11.29 -21.32 27.11
CA GLU A 12 -11.35 -21.05 28.55
C GLU A 12 -10.90 -22.27 29.36
N ALA A 13 -11.34 -23.48 29.00
CA ALA A 13 -10.87 -24.72 29.63
C ALA A 13 -9.34 -24.90 29.50
N ILE A 14 -8.75 -24.47 28.37
CA ILE A 14 -7.29 -24.52 28.16
C ILE A 14 -6.56 -23.49 29.05
N LYS A 15 -7.11 -22.29 29.21
CA LYS A 15 -6.55 -21.28 30.11
C LYS A 15 -6.57 -21.76 31.55
N ASP A 16 -7.65 -22.42 31.97
CA ASP A 16 -7.76 -22.98 33.32
C ASP A 16 -6.72 -24.06 33.59
N LYS A 17 -6.45 -24.93 32.60
CA LYS A 17 -5.37 -25.93 32.69
C LYS A 17 -3.97 -25.30 32.79
N LEU A 18 -3.73 -24.17 32.12
CA LEU A 18 -2.41 -23.51 32.11
C LEU A 18 -2.22 -22.48 33.23
N ARG A 19 -3.29 -22.11 33.94
CA ARG A 19 -3.26 -21.13 35.03
C ARG A 19 -2.24 -21.51 36.14
N PRO A 20 -2.17 -22.76 36.63
CA PRO A 20 -1.19 -23.14 37.64
C PRO A 20 0.26 -22.99 37.17
N VAL A 21 0.52 -23.25 35.88
CA VAL A 21 1.85 -23.07 35.28
C VAL A 21 2.21 -21.59 35.25
N MET A 22 1.27 -20.73 34.86
CA MET A 22 1.49 -19.28 34.81
C MET A 22 1.71 -18.67 36.20
N GLU A 23 0.96 -19.13 37.20
CA GLU A 23 1.13 -18.72 38.60
C GLU A 23 2.52 -19.14 39.11
N LEU A 24 2.92 -20.40 38.93
CA LEU A 24 4.23 -20.88 39.35
C LEU A 24 5.38 -20.13 38.66
N LEU A 25 5.24 -19.78 37.37
CA LEU A 25 6.25 -19.02 36.62
C LEU A 25 6.47 -17.59 37.15
N ASN A 26 5.53 -17.03 37.91
CA ASN A 26 5.70 -15.73 38.55
C ASN A 26 6.40 -15.82 39.91
N GLU A 27 6.54 -17.03 40.47
CA GLU A 27 7.24 -17.24 41.74
C GLU A 27 8.77 -17.26 41.56
N PRO A 28 9.55 -16.70 42.50
CA PRO A 28 11.01 -16.65 42.39
C PRO A 28 11.65 -18.04 42.35
N GLU A 29 11.01 -19.07 42.91
CA GLU A 29 11.47 -20.45 42.86
C GLU A 29 11.55 -20.99 41.42
N ALA A 30 10.67 -20.53 40.53
CA ALA A 30 10.62 -21.05 39.16
C ALA A 30 11.88 -20.76 38.35
N ALA A 31 12.60 -19.67 38.67
CA ALA A 31 13.87 -19.35 38.01
C ALA A 31 14.96 -20.42 38.24
N SER A 32 14.87 -21.17 39.35
CA SER A 32 15.78 -22.26 39.69
C SER A 32 15.36 -23.63 39.15
N MET A 33 14.16 -23.70 38.55
CA MET A 33 13.57 -24.94 38.06
C MET A 33 13.67 -25.06 36.54
N THR A 34 13.70 -26.30 36.06
CA THR A 34 13.50 -26.61 34.64
C THR A 34 12.02 -26.61 34.28
N LEU A 35 11.69 -26.39 33.00
CA LEU A 35 10.30 -26.47 32.52
C LEU A 35 9.65 -27.82 32.87
N GLN A 36 10.37 -28.95 32.77
CA GLN A 36 9.83 -30.26 33.12
C GLN A 36 9.45 -30.38 34.60
N GLN A 37 10.24 -29.80 35.51
CA GLN A 37 9.93 -29.79 36.94
C GLN A 37 8.69 -28.93 37.24
N ILE A 38 8.55 -27.79 36.55
CA ILE A 38 7.37 -26.92 36.66
C ILE A 38 6.12 -27.66 36.20
N LEU A 39 6.17 -28.27 35.00
CA LEU A 39 5.05 -29.04 34.46
C LEU A 39 4.68 -30.22 35.37
N SER A 40 5.67 -30.91 35.93
CA SER A 40 5.43 -32.01 36.88
C SER A 40 4.73 -31.55 38.16
N ARG A 41 5.09 -30.37 38.72
CA ARG A 41 4.37 -29.79 39.88
C ARG A 41 2.92 -29.42 39.54
N CYS A 42 2.64 -29.10 38.28
CA CYS A 42 1.31 -28.76 37.80
C CYS A 42 0.53 -29.97 37.25
N ASN A 43 1.02 -31.21 37.41
CA ASN A 43 0.44 -32.43 36.86
C ASN A 43 0.20 -32.37 35.34
N LEU A 44 1.15 -31.80 34.60
CA LEU A 44 1.12 -31.69 33.14
C LEU A 44 2.33 -32.39 32.51
N THR A 45 2.10 -33.07 31.40
CA THR A 45 3.18 -33.56 30.54
C THR A 45 3.64 -32.48 29.54
N MET A 46 4.83 -32.65 28.97
CA MET A 46 5.33 -31.75 27.92
C MET A 46 4.42 -31.75 26.68
N GLU A 47 3.89 -32.91 26.29
CA GLU A 47 2.99 -33.05 25.15
C GLU A 47 1.66 -32.33 25.38
N GLU A 48 1.06 -32.50 26.57
CA GLU A 48 -0.18 -31.77 26.93
C GLU A 48 0.04 -30.27 26.97
N TYR A 49 1.18 -29.81 27.47
CA TYR A 49 1.56 -28.39 27.48
C TYR A 49 1.67 -27.84 26.05
N GLU A 50 2.38 -28.54 25.16
CA GLU A 50 2.52 -28.14 23.76
C GLU A 50 1.18 -28.14 23.02
N GLN A 51 0.32 -29.12 23.28
CA GLN A 51 -1.05 -29.15 22.74
C GLN A 51 -1.87 -27.96 23.23
N CYS A 52 -1.87 -27.68 24.53
CA CYS A 52 -2.57 -26.51 25.09
C CYS A 52 -2.10 -25.20 24.44
N LEU A 53 -0.79 -25.06 24.23
CA LEU A 53 -0.20 -23.91 23.54
C LEU A 53 -0.60 -23.80 22.06
N GLN A 54 -0.73 -24.92 21.36
CA GLN A 54 -1.20 -24.93 19.96
C GLN A 54 -2.64 -24.47 19.86
N CYS A 55 -3.49 -24.96 20.76
CA CYS A 55 -4.92 -24.75 20.82
C CYS A 55 -5.31 -23.32 21.30
N MET A 56 -4.45 -22.66 22.08
CA MET A 56 -4.72 -21.33 22.63
C MET A 56 -4.70 -20.20 21.60
N ASN A 57 -3.86 -20.30 20.56
CA ASN A 57 -3.67 -19.18 19.63
C ASN A 57 -4.75 -19.14 18.55
N LYS A 58 -5.44 -18.00 18.47
CA LYS A 58 -6.42 -17.69 17.41
C LYS A 58 -5.78 -17.40 16.04
N LYS A 59 -4.47 -17.17 16.00
CA LYS A 59 -3.69 -16.85 14.80
C LYS A 59 -2.43 -17.68 14.79
N THR A 60 -1.88 -17.96 13.61
CA THR A 60 -0.58 -18.62 13.50
C THR A 60 0.47 -17.80 14.26
N ALA A 61 1.18 -18.43 15.18
CA ALA A 61 2.16 -17.77 16.05
C ALA A 61 3.42 -18.63 16.22
N ILE A 62 4.58 -17.98 16.34
CA ILE A 62 5.82 -18.64 16.77
C ILE A 62 5.90 -18.52 18.29
N ILE A 63 5.92 -19.68 18.95
CA ILE A 63 6.21 -19.79 20.37
C ILE A 63 7.69 -20.11 20.52
N MET A 64 8.41 -19.18 21.14
CA MET A 64 9.84 -19.28 21.39
C MET A 64 10.08 -20.23 22.57
N LYS A 65 11.11 -21.08 22.44
CA LYS A 65 11.58 -21.87 23.58
C LYS A 65 12.29 -20.92 24.56
N ARG A 66 11.88 -20.93 25.82
CA ARG A 66 12.52 -20.17 26.90
C ARG A 66 12.70 -21.05 28.11
N ASP A 67 13.79 -20.81 28.83
CA ASP A 67 13.94 -21.34 30.18
C ASP A 67 13.06 -20.52 31.15
N PRO A 68 12.57 -21.12 32.25
CA PRO A 68 11.75 -20.42 33.24
C PRO A 68 12.39 -19.12 33.75
N GLN A 69 13.71 -19.10 33.96
CA GLN A 69 14.46 -17.89 34.36
C GLN A 69 14.36 -16.72 33.36
N SER A 70 14.05 -17.01 32.10
CA SER A 70 13.97 -16.02 31.02
C SER A 70 12.53 -15.75 30.58
N CYS A 71 11.52 -16.22 31.32
CA CYS A 71 10.12 -16.07 30.94
C CYS A 71 9.71 -14.60 30.80
N LEU A 72 10.26 -13.70 31.64
CA LEU A 72 10.01 -12.26 31.66
C LEU A 72 10.88 -11.45 30.68
N ILE A 73 11.79 -12.10 29.95
CA ILE A 73 12.65 -11.42 28.97
C ILE A 73 11.87 -11.31 27.65
N ASN A 74 11.71 -10.08 27.15
CA ASN A 74 11.12 -9.83 25.84
C ASN A 74 11.95 -10.47 24.72
N ASN A 75 11.33 -10.71 23.57
CA ASN A 75 12.09 -11.20 22.43
C ASN A 75 13.05 -10.10 21.94
N TYR A 76 14.32 -10.45 21.78
CA TYR A 76 15.36 -9.53 21.32
C TYR A 76 16.22 -10.18 20.24
N ASN A 77 16.89 -9.35 19.46
CA ASN A 77 17.96 -9.78 18.57
C ASN A 77 19.30 -9.38 19.24
N PRO A 78 20.21 -10.33 19.52
CA PRO A 78 21.46 -10.03 20.23
C PRO A 78 22.31 -8.93 19.57
N VAL A 79 22.41 -8.95 18.23
CA VAL A 79 23.18 -7.95 17.46
C VAL A 79 22.52 -6.57 17.56
N LEU A 80 21.20 -6.50 17.48
CA LEU A 80 20.48 -5.24 17.66
C LEU A 80 20.57 -4.73 19.09
N LEU A 81 20.52 -5.61 20.09
CA LEU A 81 20.61 -5.23 21.48
C LEU A 81 22.00 -4.63 21.78
N GLU A 82 23.06 -5.25 21.29
CA GLU A 82 24.43 -4.73 21.41
C GLU A 82 24.60 -3.40 20.68
N SER A 83 24.06 -3.28 19.46
CA SER A 83 24.23 -2.08 18.62
C SER A 83 23.39 -0.88 19.10
N TRP A 84 22.16 -1.14 19.57
CA TRP A 84 21.18 -0.11 19.90
C TRP A 84 21.10 0.17 21.41
N ASN A 85 21.44 -0.81 22.25
CA ASN A 85 21.41 -0.74 23.72
C ASN A 85 20.10 -0.16 24.29
N SER A 86 18.96 -0.68 23.85
CA SER A 86 17.63 -0.32 24.37
C SER A 86 16.73 -1.54 24.48
N ASN A 87 15.61 -1.40 25.20
CA ASN A 87 14.61 -2.45 25.32
C ASN A 87 14.08 -2.84 23.93
N LEU A 88 14.14 -4.14 23.62
CA LEU A 88 13.66 -4.69 22.36
C LEU A 88 12.46 -5.59 22.60
N ASP A 89 11.49 -5.50 21.68
CA ASP A 89 10.35 -6.41 21.60
C ASP A 89 10.14 -6.81 20.13
N VAL A 90 10.89 -7.83 19.70
CA VAL A 90 10.95 -8.27 18.30
C VAL A 90 10.07 -9.49 18.11
N SER A 91 9.17 -9.44 17.13
CA SER A 91 8.32 -10.58 16.79
C SER A 91 8.43 -10.92 15.31
N PHE A 92 8.31 -12.22 14.99
CA PHE A 92 8.29 -12.68 13.61
C PHE A 92 6.98 -12.29 12.92
N VAL A 93 7.10 -11.74 11.71
CA VAL A 93 5.96 -11.46 10.85
C VAL A 93 5.65 -12.69 10.01
N LEU A 94 4.56 -13.39 10.34
CA LEU A 94 4.14 -14.61 9.64
C LEU A 94 3.16 -14.35 8.49
N ASN A 95 2.57 -13.15 8.44
CA ASN A 95 1.58 -12.76 7.45
C ASN A 95 1.72 -11.26 7.16
N SER A 96 1.76 -10.89 5.88
CA SER A 96 1.80 -9.50 5.42
C SER A 96 0.59 -8.71 5.91
N TYR A 97 -0.59 -9.33 5.97
CA TYR A 97 -1.80 -8.70 6.51
C TYR A 97 -1.64 -8.36 8.00
N SER A 98 -1.08 -9.27 8.81
CA SER A 98 -0.83 -9.01 10.23
C SER A 98 0.17 -7.88 10.45
N CYS A 99 1.17 -7.75 9.57
CA CYS A 99 2.09 -6.61 9.58
C CYS A 99 1.35 -5.28 9.31
N ILE A 100 0.51 -5.26 8.27
CA ILE A 100 -0.28 -4.07 7.91
C ILE A 100 -1.26 -3.71 9.03
N GLU A 101 -1.95 -4.71 9.61
CA GLU A 101 -2.87 -4.53 10.74
C GLU A 101 -2.14 -3.92 11.95
N TYR A 102 -0.94 -4.43 12.26
CA TYR A 102 -0.10 -3.92 13.34
C TYR A 102 0.35 -2.47 13.09
N LEU A 103 0.91 -2.19 11.91
CA LEU A 103 1.34 -0.84 11.53
C LEU A 103 0.16 0.15 11.58
N ARG A 104 -1.01 -0.26 11.07
CA ARG A 104 -2.24 0.54 11.15
C ARG A 104 -2.57 0.88 12.60
N LYS A 105 -2.62 -0.11 13.49
CA LYS A 105 -2.93 0.10 14.92
C LYS A 105 -2.00 1.10 15.58
N TYR A 106 -0.71 1.08 15.24
CA TYR A 106 0.25 2.04 15.78
C TYR A 106 0.07 3.45 15.21
N ILE A 107 -0.10 3.57 13.89
CA ILE A 107 -0.32 4.87 13.23
C ILE A 107 -1.60 5.52 13.76
N THR A 108 -2.67 4.75 13.93
CA THR A 108 -3.96 5.25 14.38
C THR A 108 -4.13 5.24 15.90
N LYS A 109 -3.06 4.94 16.68
CA LYS A 109 -3.17 4.77 18.14
C LYS A 109 -3.70 6.02 18.85
N GLN A 110 -3.22 7.19 18.42
CA GLN A 110 -3.67 8.48 18.96
C GLN A 110 -5.00 8.95 18.35
N GLU A 111 -5.52 8.25 17.35
CA GLU A 111 -6.74 8.62 16.63
C GLU A 111 -7.99 7.92 17.20
N SER A 112 -7.82 7.10 18.26
CA SER A 112 -8.94 6.41 18.91
C SER A 112 -9.98 7.38 19.46
N GLY A 113 -9.55 8.52 20.01
CA GLY A 113 -10.44 9.57 20.52
C GLY A 113 -11.29 10.25 19.44
N LEU A 114 -10.84 10.20 18.18
CA LEU A 114 -11.56 10.77 17.04
C LEU A 114 -12.61 9.81 16.47
N SER A 115 -12.56 8.53 16.84
CA SER A 115 -13.42 7.50 16.25
C SER A 115 -14.91 7.73 16.53
N GLU A 116 -15.26 8.15 17.75
CA GLU A 116 -16.66 8.44 18.11
C GLU A 116 -17.20 9.64 17.34
N TYR A 117 -16.42 10.72 17.24
CA TYR A 117 -16.80 11.89 16.46
C TYR A 117 -16.98 11.57 14.97
N LEU A 118 -16.09 10.78 14.38
CA LEU A 118 -16.22 10.38 12.97
C LEU A 118 -17.46 9.51 12.74
N LYS A 119 -17.81 8.64 13.69
CA LYS A 119 -19.07 7.87 13.63
C LYS A 119 -20.27 8.80 13.61
N THR A 120 -20.33 9.78 14.50
CA THR A 120 -21.41 10.77 14.50
C THR A 120 -21.50 11.54 13.17
N VAL A 121 -20.35 11.88 12.56
CA VAL A 121 -20.35 12.54 11.24
C VAL A 121 -20.88 11.62 10.14
N MET A 122 -20.51 10.33 10.16
CA MET A 122 -21.04 9.34 9.21
C MET A 122 -22.54 9.13 9.40
N ASP A 123 -22.99 8.96 10.64
CA ASP A 123 -24.41 8.74 10.96
C ASP A 123 -25.27 9.93 10.51
N ASN A 124 -24.81 11.16 10.75
CA ASN A 124 -25.52 12.37 10.31
C ASN A 124 -25.50 12.53 8.79
N ALA A 125 -24.37 12.23 8.13
CA ALA A 125 -24.27 12.37 6.67
C ALA A 125 -25.12 11.35 5.91
N ASN A 126 -25.36 10.17 6.50
CA ASN A 126 -26.24 9.14 5.93
C ASN A 126 -27.72 9.55 5.90
N VAL A 127 -28.16 10.40 6.84
CA VAL A 127 -29.57 10.81 6.95
C VAL A 127 -29.99 11.78 5.84
N ASP A 128 -29.04 12.56 5.31
CA ASP A 128 -29.32 13.69 4.40
C ASP A 128 -29.37 13.34 2.90
N GLN A 129 -29.36 12.06 2.49
CA GLN A 129 -29.34 11.60 1.08
C GLN A 129 -28.32 12.33 0.19
N VAL A 130 -27.15 12.65 0.73
CA VAL A 130 -26.07 13.28 -0.06
C VAL A 130 -25.25 12.17 -0.71
N ASN A 131 -24.97 12.32 -2.01
CA ASN A 131 -24.02 11.52 -2.79
C ASN A 131 -22.87 10.94 -1.94
N GLU A 132 -22.55 9.66 -2.10
CA GLU A 132 -21.45 8.95 -1.38
C GLU A 132 -20.12 9.72 -1.41
N CYS A 133 -19.85 10.44 -2.52
CA CYS A 133 -18.67 11.27 -2.66
C CYS A 133 -18.65 12.45 -1.67
N ASP A 134 -19.80 13.06 -1.42
CA ASP A 134 -19.94 14.20 -0.52
C ASP A 134 -19.98 13.77 0.94
N GLU A 135 -20.57 12.61 1.25
CA GLU A 135 -20.41 11.96 2.56
C GLU A 135 -18.93 11.74 2.87
N MET A 136 -18.18 11.14 1.94
CA MET A 136 -16.75 10.91 2.12
C MET A 136 -15.99 12.22 2.31
N LYS A 137 -16.33 13.28 1.55
CA LYS A 137 -15.72 14.61 1.75
C LYS A 137 -16.03 15.17 3.14
N ALA A 138 -17.24 15.01 3.65
CA ALA A 138 -17.62 15.49 4.99
C ALA A 138 -16.78 14.78 6.07
N VAL A 139 -16.65 13.45 5.98
CA VAL A 139 -15.82 12.65 6.88
C VAL A 139 -14.34 13.06 6.78
N MET A 140 -13.81 13.22 5.56
CA MET A 140 -12.42 13.65 5.33
C MET A 140 -12.15 15.04 5.92
N GLN A 141 -13.08 15.98 5.76
CA GLN A 141 -12.96 17.33 6.34
C GLN A 141 -13.02 17.30 7.86
N ALA A 142 -13.93 16.52 8.43
CA ALA A 142 -14.06 16.33 9.86
C ALA A 142 -12.77 15.75 10.47
N TYR A 143 -12.21 14.72 9.84
CA TYR A 143 -10.92 14.14 10.21
C TYR A 143 -9.80 15.19 10.11
N SER A 144 -9.69 15.89 8.98
CA SER A 144 -8.60 16.86 8.78
C SER A 144 -8.63 18.03 9.75
N LYS A 145 -9.82 18.45 10.23
CA LYS A 145 -9.97 19.58 11.15
C LYS A 145 -9.69 19.21 12.61
N LYS A 146 -10.05 17.99 13.01
CA LYS A 146 -9.96 17.56 14.41
C LYS A 146 -8.81 16.61 14.71
N ARG A 147 -8.08 16.15 13.70
CA ARG A 147 -6.90 15.31 13.89
C ARG A 147 -5.82 16.10 14.62
N GLU A 148 -5.43 15.58 15.77
CA GLU A 148 -4.26 16.05 16.50
C GLU A 148 -2.99 15.69 15.73
N VAL A 149 -2.08 16.65 15.61
CA VAL A 149 -0.78 16.47 14.96
C VAL A 149 0.31 16.83 15.96
N SER A 150 1.40 16.07 15.96
CA SER A 150 2.54 16.37 16.83
C SER A 150 3.20 17.69 16.42
N ALA A 151 3.91 18.32 17.35
CA ALA A 151 4.68 19.54 17.04
C ALA A 151 5.68 19.31 15.89
N GLN A 152 6.31 18.13 15.84
CA GLN A 152 7.24 17.75 14.78
C GLN A 152 6.54 17.64 13.42
N GLU A 153 5.36 17.03 13.36
CA GLU A 153 4.55 16.96 12.14
C GLU A 153 4.14 18.37 11.68
N CYS A 154 3.73 19.23 12.62
CA CYS A 154 3.37 20.63 12.33
C CYS A 154 4.54 21.41 11.70
N VAL A 155 5.72 21.37 12.33
CA VAL A 155 6.93 22.04 11.80
C VAL A 155 7.29 21.50 10.42
N THR A 156 7.27 20.17 10.25
CA THR A 156 7.60 19.52 8.98
C THR A 156 6.66 20.00 7.85
N ARG A 157 5.35 20.06 8.12
CA ARG A 157 4.35 20.56 7.16
C ARG A 157 4.52 22.05 6.88
N SER A 158 4.67 22.88 7.91
CA SER A 158 4.83 24.34 7.78
C SER A 158 6.09 24.75 7.01
N CYS A 159 7.16 23.97 7.13
CA CYS A 159 8.41 24.18 6.38
C CYS A 159 8.41 23.53 4.98
N GLY A 160 7.31 22.90 4.56
CA GLY A 160 7.23 22.22 3.26
C GLY A 160 8.16 21.01 3.13
N LEU A 161 8.59 20.43 4.26
CA LEU A 161 9.45 19.27 4.29
C LEU A 161 8.69 18.00 3.93
N LYS A 162 9.38 17.05 3.30
CA LYS A 162 8.77 15.78 2.89
C LYS A 162 8.57 14.88 4.11
N MET A 163 7.30 14.66 4.48
CA MET A 163 6.90 13.73 5.55
C MET A 163 7.26 12.26 5.25
N LYS A 164 7.53 11.91 3.99
CA LYS A 164 7.98 10.58 3.58
C LYS A 164 8.97 10.67 2.44
N ASN A 165 9.92 9.74 2.44
CA ASN A 165 10.76 9.44 1.29
C ASN A 165 10.58 7.97 0.91
N SER A 166 10.73 7.68 -0.38
CA SER A 166 10.67 6.32 -0.91
C SER A 166 11.88 6.09 -1.80
N SER A 167 12.43 4.88 -1.77
CA SER A 167 13.50 4.46 -2.67
C SER A 167 13.04 4.39 -4.13
N ARG A 168 11.72 4.27 -4.35
CA ARG A 168 11.08 4.27 -5.66
C ARG A 168 9.94 5.28 -5.70
N SER A 169 9.93 6.13 -6.72
CA SER A 169 8.78 7.02 -6.96
C SER A 169 7.64 6.25 -7.60
N VAL A 170 6.43 6.77 -7.40
CA VAL A 170 5.19 6.21 -7.93
C VAL A 170 4.63 7.18 -8.96
N ILE A 171 4.12 6.68 -10.08
CA ILE A 171 3.41 7.47 -11.10
C ILE A 171 2.02 6.88 -11.33
N PHE A 172 1.01 7.74 -11.40
CA PHE A 172 -0.33 7.32 -11.79
C PHE A 172 -0.46 7.39 -13.32
N VAL A 173 -0.96 6.32 -13.94
CA VAL A 173 -1.19 6.20 -15.36
C VAL A 173 -2.71 6.21 -15.60
N PRO A 174 -3.25 7.29 -16.19
CA PRO A 174 -4.67 7.36 -16.47
C PRO A 174 -5.01 6.49 -17.69
N THR A 175 -5.97 5.57 -17.51
CA THR A 175 -6.41 4.58 -18.52
C THR A 175 -7.88 4.70 -18.88
N ASP A 176 -8.58 5.64 -18.25
CA ASP A 176 -9.99 5.91 -18.49
C ASP A 176 -10.18 6.55 -19.87
N ASP A 177 -11.35 6.36 -20.47
CA ASP A 177 -11.67 6.93 -21.79
C ASP A 177 -11.61 8.47 -21.78
N ASN A 178 -12.05 9.07 -20.67
CA ASN A 178 -12.06 10.50 -20.43
C ASN A 178 -11.22 10.83 -19.19
N PRO A 179 -9.88 10.80 -19.30
CA PRO A 179 -9.02 11.06 -18.16
C PRO A 179 -9.10 12.53 -17.78
N LEU A 180 -8.98 12.82 -16.48
CA LEU A 180 -8.86 14.19 -15.99
C LEU A 180 -7.64 14.86 -16.64
N LYS A 181 -7.86 15.95 -17.37
CA LYS A 181 -6.81 16.76 -17.99
C LYS A 181 -6.67 18.08 -17.26
N MET A 182 -5.43 18.55 -17.12
CA MET A 182 -5.18 19.90 -16.63
C MET A 182 -5.24 20.87 -17.79
N SER A 183 -5.93 22.00 -17.60
CA SER A 183 -5.87 23.10 -18.55
C SER A 183 -4.49 23.77 -18.54
N ARG A 184 -4.17 24.48 -19.61
CA ARG A 184 -3.01 25.36 -19.64
C ARG A 184 -3.23 26.54 -18.67
N PRO A 185 -2.15 27.18 -18.18
CA PRO A 185 -2.27 28.35 -17.30
C PRO A 185 -3.11 29.46 -17.94
N MET A 186 -3.85 30.22 -17.12
CA MET A 186 -4.70 31.33 -17.57
C MET A 186 -3.95 32.32 -18.49
N SER A 187 -2.71 32.66 -18.12
CA SER A 187 -1.83 33.52 -18.94
C SER A 187 -1.68 33.05 -20.39
N PHE A 188 -1.66 31.74 -20.63
CA PHE A 188 -1.62 31.18 -21.99
C PHE A 188 -2.99 31.29 -22.65
N LEU A 189 -4.06 30.91 -21.95
CA LEU A 189 -5.42 30.89 -22.48
C LEU A 189 -5.91 32.29 -22.87
N GLU A 190 -5.62 33.31 -22.06
CA GLU A 190 -5.97 34.72 -22.32
C GLU A 190 -5.25 35.29 -23.55
N SER A 191 -4.03 34.81 -23.83
CA SER A 191 -3.25 35.20 -25.01
C SER A 191 -3.61 34.44 -26.28
N THR A 192 -4.50 33.44 -26.16
CA THR A 192 -4.88 32.55 -27.26
C THR A 192 -6.18 33.04 -27.91
N THR A 193 -6.37 32.75 -29.20
CA THR A 193 -7.63 33.07 -29.90
C THR A 193 -8.83 32.35 -29.27
N PRO A 194 -10.02 32.97 -29.23
CA PRO A 194 -11.22 32.36 -28.66
C PRO A 194 -11.57 30.97 -29.24
N ASP A 195 -11.24 30.71 -30.50
CA ASP A 195 -11.57 29.45 -31.20
C ASP A 195 -10.51 28.34 -31.05
N SER A 196 -9.47 28.55 -30.23
CA SER A 196 -8.41 27.54 -30.07
C SER A 196 -8.83 26.39 -29.17
N GLU A 197 -8.76 25.17 -29.69
CA GLU A 197 -9.00 23.94 -28.92
C GLU A 197 -7.77 23.50 -28.09
N ASN A 198 -6.64 24.20 -28.19
CA ASN A 198 -5.39 23.86 -27.48
C ASN A 198 -5.40 24.38 -26.02
N ILE A 199 -6.44 24.03 -25.28
CA ILE A 199 -6.66 24.46 -23.90
C ILE A 199 -6.05 23.50 -22.87
N TRP A 200 -5.65 22.30 -23.29
CA TRP A 200 -5.17 21.23 -22.40
C TRP A 200 -3.64 21.15 -22.36
N MET A 201 -3.10 20.80 -21.19
CA MET A 201 -1.69 20.42 -21.06
C MET A 201 -1.44 19.05 -21.67
N THR A 202 -0.22 18.87 -22.19
CA THR A 202 0.25 17.58 -22.69
C THR A 202 0.33 16.54 -21.58
N SER A 203 -0.41 15.44 -21.73
CA SER A 203 -0.46 14.33 -20.80
C SER A 203 0.66 13.30 -21.02
N LEU A 204 0.79 12.34 -20.11
CA LEU A 204 1.65 11.17 -20.27
C LEU A 204 1.28 10.36 -21.54
N ASN A 205 -0.01 10.19 -21.80
CA ASN A 205 -0.51 9.47 -22.98
C ASN A 205 -0.12 10.18 -24.27
N ASP A 206 -0.25 11.51 -24.35
CA ASP A 206 0.12 12.27 -25.55
C ASP A 206 1.62 12.11 -25.88
N LYS A 207 2.46 12.12 -24.84
CA LYS A 207 3.92 11.91 -24.97
C LYS A 207 4.26 10.48 -25.34
N TYR A 208 3.55 9.49 -24.81
CA TYR A 208 3.71 8.09 -25.18
C TYR A 208 3.34 7.83 -26.64
N LYS A 209 2.22 8.40 -27.11
CA LYS A 209 1.79 8.33 -28.52
C LYS A 209 2.76 9.06 -29.46
N SER A 210 3.49 10.04 -28.93
CA SER A 210 4.55 10.79 -29.63
C SER A 210 5.98 10.31 -29.28
N ARG A 211 6.15 9.06 -28.84
CA ARG A 211 7.48 8.48 -28.57
C ARG A 211 8.33 8.40 -29.85
N PRO A 212 9.68 8.33 -29.74
CA PRO A 212 10.57 8.18 -30.91
C PRO A 212 10.25 6.92 -31.72
N GLU A 213 10.43 6.97 -33.04
CA GLU A 213 10.19 5.84 -33.97
C GLU A 213 11.36 4.85 -34.04
N THR A 214 12.14 4.77 -32.96
CA THR A 214 13.23 3.79 -32.84
C THR A 214 12.67 2.46 -32.32
N PRO A 215 13.22 1.30 -32.74
CA PRO A 215 12.71 -0.01 -32.34
C PRO A 215 12.51 -0.18 -30.82
N GLU A 216 13.48 0.30 -30.01
CA GLU A 216 13.40 0.23 -28.54
C GLU A 216 12.13 0.89 -27.99
N TYR A 217 11.69 2.01 -28.59
CA TYR A 217 10.52 2.75 -28.13
C TYR A 217 9.22 2.23 -28.76
N GLU A 218 9.27 1.68 -29.98
CA GLU A 218 8.07 1.10 -30.61
C GLU A 218 7.54 -0.12 -29.87
N GLU A 219 8.45 -0.93 -29.32
CA GLU A 219 8.10 -2.12 -28.52
C GLU A 219 7.55 -1.77 -27.12
N MET A 220 7.75 -0.54 -26.63
CA MET A 220 7.27 -0.16 -25.30
C MET A 220 5.76 -0.03 -25.28
N CYS A 221 5.12 -0.72 -24.34
CA CYS A 221 3.75 -0.41 -23.94
C CYS A 221 3.71 0.86 -23.06
N LEU A 222 2.51 1.38 -22.80
CA LEU A 222 2.32 2.59 -21.98
C LEU A 222 2.87 2.39 -20.57
N ALA A 223 2.67 1.21 -19.97
CA ALA A 223 3.17 0.87 -18.64
C ALA A 223 4.71 0.94 -18.57
N ASP A 224 5.38 0.36 -19.56
CA ASP A 224 6.84 0.40 -19.66
C ASP A 224 7.33 1.82 -19.84
N PHE A 225 6.77 2.56 -20.80
CA PHE A 225 7.16 3.93 -21.07
C PHE A 225 6.99 4.81 -19.82
N ALA A 226 5.85 4.71 -19.12
CA ALA A 226 5.59 5.46 -17.88
C ALA A 226 6.58 5.11 -16.76
N SER A 227 6.90 3.82 -16.59
CA SER A 227 7.80 3.34 -15.54
C SER A 227 9.25 3.71 -15.82
N THR A 228 9.70 3.56 -17.06
CA THR A 228 11.12 3.54 -17.43
C THR A 228 11.59 4.82 -18.11
N CYS A 229 10.70 5.69 -18.59
CA CYS A 229 11.08 6.96 -19.22
C CYS A 229 10.80 8.16 -18.32
N ARG A 230 11.62 9.21 -18.48
CA ARG A 230 11.42 10.54 -17.88
C ARG A 230 11.44 11.61 -18.95
N PHE A 231 10.64 12.64 -18.75
CA PHE A 231 10.65 13.82 -19.61
C PHE A 231 11.73 14.80 -19.14
N VAL A 232 12.45 15.38 -20.09
CA VAL A 232 13.52 16.34 -19.81
C VAL A 232 13.26 17.64 -20.56
N SER A 233 13.79 18.74 -20.01
CA SER A 233 13.63 20.06 -20.60
C SER A 233 14.48 20.21 -21.87
N SER A 234 14.15 21.20 -22.71
CA SER A 234 14.94 21.51 -23.91
C SER A 234 16.40 21.85 -23.60
N GLN A 235 16.71 22.34 -22.39
CA GLN A 235 18.08 22.61 -21.94
C GLN A 235 18.91 21.32 -21.83
N GLU A 236 18.27 20.19 -21.55
CA GLU A 236 18.91 18.88 -21.39
C GLU A 236 18.96 18.07 -22.69
N ALA A 237 18.46 18.61 -23.80
CA ALA A 237 18.35 17.92 -25.09
C ALA A 237 19.69 17.36 -25.62
N LYS A 238 20.81 18.01 -25.29
CA LYS A 238 22.16 17.61 -25.75
C LYS A 238 22.77 16.46 -24.93
N ARG A 239 22.12 15.99 -23.86
CA ARG A 239 22.67 14.92 -23.01
C ARG A 239 22.57 13.56 -23.71
N LYS A 240 23.51 12.67 -23.39
CA LYS A 240 23.52 11.30 -23.92
C LYS A 240 22.24 10.54 -23.55
N GLY A 241 21.66 9.84 -24.53
CA GLY A 241 20.45 9.02 -24.37
C GLY A 241 19.16 9.84 -24.24
N VAL A 242 19.19 11.11 -24.62
CA VAL A 242 17.99 11.95 -24.74
C VAL A 242 17.53 11.92 -26.19
N HIS A 243 16.25 11.62 -26.39
CA HIS A 243 15.62 11.55 -27.70
C HIS A 243 14.46 12.56 -27.79
N PRO A 244 14.28 13.24 -28.94
CA PRO A 244 13.13 14.12 -29.14
C PRO A 244 11.85 13.29 -29.22
N LEU A 245 10.79 13.77 -28.58
CA LEU A 245 9.44 13.29 -28.84
C LEU A 245 8.94 13.89 -30.16
N LEU A 246 8.12 13.13 -30.86
CA LEU A 246 7.39 13.62 -32.04
C LEU A 246 6.46 14.78 -31.64
N ASN A 247 5.95 15.48 -32.64
CA ASN A 247 5.00 16.60 -32.47
C ASN A 247 5.51 17.71 -31.54
N GLN A 248 6.83 17.83 -31.38
CA GLN A 248 7.48 18.82 -30.54
C GLN A 248 7.03 18.76 -29.07
N LEU A 249 6.66 17.57 -28.55
CA LEU A 249 6.18 17.40 -27.16
C LEU A 249 7.31 17.32 -26.11
N GLY A 250 8.50 17.80 -26.47
CA GLY A 250 9.70 17.84 -25.63
C GLY A 250 10.63 16.66 -25.88
N TYR A 251 11.32 16.22 -24.83
CA TYR A 251 12.37 15.20 -24.92
C TYR A 251 12.17 14.12 -23.88
N VAL A 252 12.62 12.91 -24.19
CA VAL A 252 12.51 11.72 -23.34
C VAL A 252 13.88 11.10 -23.09
N GLN A 253 14.08 10.56 -21.90
CA GLN A 253 15.28 9.83 -21.51
C GLN A 253 14.91 8.61 -20.66
N ARG A 254 15.66 7.51 -20.82
CA ARG A 254 15.54 6.32 -19.95
C ARG A 254 15.97 6.64 -18.52
N ARG A 255 15.22 6.13 -17.55
CA ARG A 255 15.51 6.22 -16.11
C ARG A 255 16.52 5.16 -15.73
N LYS A 256 17.36 5.48 -14.74
CA LYS A 256 18.23 4.49 -14.09
C LYS A 256 17.45 3.53 -13.18
N LYS A 257 16.36 4.00 -12.57
CA LYS A 257 15.48 3.22 -11.69
C LYS A 257 14.03 3.36 -12.17
N PRO A 258 13.33 2.25 -12.47
CA PRO A 258 11.95 2.32 -12.92
C PRO A 258 11.01 2.78 -11.81
N LEU A 259 9.95 3.48 -12.17
CA LEU A 259 8.90 3.88 -11.25
C LEU A 259 7.90 2.76 -11.01
N VAL A 260 7.24 2.78 -9.86
CA VAL A 260 6.06 1.95 -9.63
C VAL A 260 4.88 2.64 -10.30
N ILE A 261 4.20 1.96 -11.21
CA ILE A 261 2.98 2.47 -11.82
C ILE A 261 1.77 2.18 -10.92
N ARG A 262 0.81 3.09 -10.90
CA ARG A 262 -0.52 2.92 -10.33
C ARG A 262 -1.54 3.32 -11.37
N TYR A 263 -2.69 2.70 -11.36
CA TYR A 263 -3.79 2.99 -12.27
C TYR A 263 -5.10 2.58 -11.58
N TYR A 264 -6.23 2.98 -12.17
CA TYR A 264 -7.54 2.62 -11.64
C TYR A 264 -7.81 1.11 -11.83
N HIS A 265 -8.26 0.44 -10.75
CA HIS A 265 -8.61 -0.97 -10.78
C HIS A 265 -10.12 -1.15 -10.92
N CYS A 266 -10.59 -1.26 -12.16
CA CYS A 266 -11.92 -1.76 -12.47
C CYS A 266 -12.02 -3.28 -12.25
N SER A 267 -13.21 -3.73 -11.86
CA SER A 267 -13.56 -5.13 -11.65
C SER A 267 -13.91 -5.77 -12.98
N GLU A 268 -13.29 -6.92 -13.29
CA GLU A 268 -13.58 -7.69 -14.50
C GLU A 268 -15.04 -8.18 -14.54
N GLU A 269 -15.59 -8.58 -13.39
CA GLU A 269 -16.97 -9.06 -13.27
C GLU A 269 -18.00 -7.93 -13.45
N LYS A 270 -17.73 -6.75 -12.88
CA LYS A 270 -18.68 -5.62 -12.89
C LYS A 270 -18.58 -4.76 -14.15
N ASP A 271 -17.36 -4.57 -14.67
CA ASP A 271 -17.08 -3.74 -15.84
C ASP A 271 -16.00 -4.39 -16.74
N PRO A 272 -16.37 -5.45 -17.47
CA PRO A 272 -15.43 -6.21 -18.29
C PRO A 272 -14.85 -5.39 -19.45
N GLU A 273 -15.62 -4.46 -20.02
CA GLU A 273 -15.16 -3.61 -21.13
C GLU A 273 -14.07 -2.65 -20.66
N GLN A 274 -14.27 -1.97 -19.52
CA GLN A 274 -13.26 -1.08 -18.96
C GLN A 274 -12.03 -1.85 -18.47
N PHE A 275 -12.22 -3.06 -17.93
CA PHE A 275 -11.12 -3.96 -17.55
C PHE A 275 -10.24 -4.34 -18.74
N CYS A 276 -10.85 -4.82 -19.83
CA CYS A 276 -10.14 -5.18 -21.05
C CYS A 276 -9.46 -3.96 -21.67
N GLY A 277 -10.18 -2.83 -21.77
CA GLY A 277 -9.65 -1.58 -22.33
C GLY A 277 -8.44 -1.05 -21.56
N ARG A 278 -8.48 -1.11 -20.22
CA ARG A 278 -7.32 -0.77 -19.37
C ARG A 278 -6.11 -1.64 -19.68
N ASN A 279 -6.29 -2.96 -19.75
CA ASN A 279 -5.18 -3.89 -19.99
C ASN A 279 -4.56 -3.67 -21.37
N LEU A 280 -5.40 -3.51 -22.41
CA LEU A 280 -4.95 -3.18 -23.77
C LEU A 280 -4.16 -1.86 -23.78
N ARG A 281 -4.68 -0.79 -23.18
CA ARG A 281 -3.95 0.49 -23.10
C ARG A 281 -2.62 0.39 -22.38
N LEU A 282 -2.56 -0.33 -21.26
CA LEU A 282 -1.34 -0.41 -20.46
C LEU A 282 -0.27 -1.27 -21.11
N TYR A 283 -0.66 -2.41 -21.66
CA TYR A 283 0.27 -3.50 -21.98
C TYR A 283 0.39 -3.82 -23.47
N LEU A 284 -0.49 -3.29 -24.32
CA LEU A 284 -0.33 -3.36 -25.78
C LEU A 284 0.37 -2.08 -26.29
N PRO A 285 1.52 -2.20 -26.99
CA PRO A 285 2.12 -1.07 -27.69
C PRO A 285 1.14 -0.48 -28.72
N HIS A 286 0.95 0.84 -28.69
CA HIS A 286 0.00 1.52 -29.58
C HIS A 286 0.36 3.00 -29.74
N ARG A 287 -0.02 3.63 -30.86
CA ARG A 287 0.06 5.09 -31.06
C ARG A 287 -1.31 5.78 -31.13
N SER A 288 -2.37 5.01 -31.36
CA SER A 288 -3.75 5.48 -31.41
C SER A 288 -4.71 4.56 -30.65
N GLU A 289 -5.83 5.10 -30.16
CA GLU A 289 -6.91 4.28 -29.60
C GLU A 289 -7.56 3.38 -30.67
N LEU A 290 -7.46 3.77 -31.94
CA LEU A 290 -7.94 2.96 -33.07
C LEU A 290 -7.14 1.67 -33.26
N GLU A 291 -5.94 1.56 -32.71
CA GLU A 291 -5.15 0.32 -32.72
C GLU A 291 -5.61 -0.67 -31.64
N LEU A 292 -6.38 -0.20 -30.67
CA LEU A 292 -6.90 -0.98 -29.54
C LEU A 292 -8.29 -1.56 -29.79
N LYS A 293 -8.84 -1.32 -30.99
CA LYS A 293 -10.11 -1.86 -31.49
C LYS A 293 -9.93 -2.16 -32.98
N ARG A 294 -10.71 -3.07 -33.55
CA ARG A 294 -10.72 -3.30 -35.01
C ARG A 294 -12.14 -3.27 -35.55
N PRO A 295 -12.37 -3.05 -36.85
CA PRO A 295 -13.72 -3.14 -37.42
C PRO A 295 -14.42 -4.47 -37.11
N ASN A 296 -13.66 -5.58 -37.09
CA ASN A 296 -14.17 -6.91 -36.74
C ASN A 296 -14.33 -7.12 -35.22
N TYR A 297 -13.71 -6.27 -34.40
CA TYR A 297 -13.69 -6.34 -32.94
C TYR A 297 -13.88 -4.91 -32.36
N PRO A 298 -15.11 -4.37 -32.41
CA PRO A 298 -15.37 -2.96 -32.14
C PRO A 298 -15.32 -2.59 -30.64
N THR A 299 -15.26 -3.58 -29.76
CA THR A 299 -15.17 -3.39 -28.30
C THR A 299 -13.80 -3.83 -27.79
N TYR A 300 -13.35 -3.24 -26.68
CA TYR A 300 -12.11 -3.67 -26.03
C TYR A 300 -12.17 -5.13 -25.61
N GLN A 301 -13.32 -5.58 -25.10
CA GLN A 301 -13.51 -6.97 -24.70
C GLN A 301 -13.41 -7.95 -25.89
N SER A 302 -14.03 -7.62 -27.02
CA SER A 302 -13.98 -8.50 -28.21
C SER A 302 -12.56 -8.59 -28.77
N PHE A 303 -11.84 -7.47 -28.81
CA PHE A 303 -10.46 -7.41 -29.29
C PHE A 303 -9.49 -8.09 -28.31
N TYR A 304 -9.65 -7.89 -27.00
CA TYR A 304 -8.82 -8.55 -25.99
C TYR A 304 -8.94 -10.08 -26.04
N ASN A 305 -10.15 -10.60 -26.29
CA ASN A 305 -10.40 -12.05 -26.29
C ASN A 305 -10.02 -12.75 -27.60
N HIS A 306 -10.05 -12.05 -28.75
CA HIS A 306 -9.98 -12.69 -30.07
C HIS A 306 -9.04 -11.99 -31.08
N GLY A 307 -8.43 -10.86 -30.71
CA GLY A 307 -7.72 -9.95 -31.60
C GLY A 307 -6.24 -10.20 -31.82
#